data_AF-Q7VNE0-F1
#
_entry.id   AF-Q7VNE0-F1
#
_cell.length_a   1.000
_cell.length_b   1.000
_cell.length_c   1.000
_cell.angle_alpha   90.00
_cell.angle_beta   90.00
_cell.angle_gamma   90.00
#
_symmetry.space_group_name_H-M   'P 1'
#
loop_
_entity.id
_entity.type
_entity.pdbx_description
1 polymer ?
#
loop_
_entity_poly.entity_id
_entity_poly.type
_entity_poly.pdbx_seq_one_letter_code
_entity_poly.pdbx_strand_id
1 'polypeptide(L)'
;MSHDHSSETKYDIACYALLPMLLMLFIQMLLNYYFAPANSIFISPYLLAFFITNLIALFVLSQRQICPGQAGRLLFVLKFLSVFAFGNLAYSLAFTPTHNPMLLACVASLMLVIFYWFFSAHAKPNAMLIYSTFGIVAIGVIQYLMIYWFELPSLFHGIRANNFAQLLLGILLTGWYLMLSRSNLDIFFKCLIQLALIVLVLNYVWVIFVLYQQWQIMPTISLLPYLIYFLSQFNFCTA
;
A
#
# COMPACT_ATOMS: atom_id res chain seq x y z
N MET A 1 -41.39 8.88 2.17
CA MET A 1 -40.15 9.66 2.34
C MET A 1 -39.19 8.82 3.16
N SER A 2 -38.31 8.03 2.53
CA SER A 2 -37.43 7.09 3.25
C SER A 2 -36.12 6.78 2.50
N HIS A 3 -35.56 7.76 1.79
CA HIS A 3 -34.37 7.56 0.96
C HIS A 3 -33.07 8.19 1.50
N ASP A 4 -33.11 9.01 2.54
CA ASP A 4 -31.95 9.84 2.93
C ASP A 4 -30.94 9.17 3.88
N HIS A 5 -31.35 8.22 4.74
CA HIS A 5 -30.39 7.61 5.68
C HIS A 5 -29.37 6.64 5.03
N SER A 6 -29.63 6.17 3.80
CA SER A 6 -28.74 5.22 3.12
C SER A 6 -27.64 5.89 2.28
N SER A 7 -27.84 7.17 1.91
CA SER A 7 -26.89 7.95 1.10
C SER A 7 -25.80 8.53 1.98
N GLU A 8 -26.14 9.11 3.14
CA GLU A 8 -25.19 9.68 4.12
C GLU A 8 -24.12 8.65 4.51
N THR A 9 -24.53 7.41 4.83
CA THR A 9 -23.59 6.34 5.19
C THR A 9 -22.63 5.98 4.05
N LYS A 10 -23.05 6.11 2.78
CA LYS A 10 -22.19 5.78 1.62
C LYS A 10 -21.18 6.90 1.34
N TYR A 11 -21.56 8.15 1.53
CA TYR A 11 -20.65 9.29 1.41
C TYR A 11 -19.56 9.22 2.47
N ASP A 12 -19.91 8.90 3.72
CA ASP A 12 -18.93 8.73 4.79
C ASP A 12 -17.93 7.61 4.46
N ILE A 13 -18.42 6.44 4.03
CA ILE A 13 -17.56 5.32 3.63
C ILE A 13 -16.64 5.73 2.47
N ALA A 14 -17.14 6.48 1.49
CA ALA A 14 -16.34 6.96 0.37
C ALA A 14 -15.26 7.96 0.83
N CYS A 15 -15.59 8.90 1.71
CA CYS A 15 -14.63 9.84 2.28
C CYS A 15 -13.53 9.12 3.07
N TYR A 16 -13.89 8.17 3.94
CA TYR A 16 -12.92 7.39 4.71
C TYR A 16 -12.09 6.42 3.85
N ALA A 17 -12.62 5.97 2.71
CA ALA A 17 -11.87 5.16 1.76
C ALA A 17 -10.89 6.00 0.92
N LEU A 18 -11.28 7.22 0.55
CA LEU A 18 -10.46 8.15 -0.23
C LEU A 18 -9.33 8.78 0.58
N LEU A 19 -9.57 9.06 1.87
CA LEU A 19 -8.63 9.73 2.75
C LEU A 19 -7.21 9.13 2.72
N PRO A 20 -6.99 7.83 2.97
CA PRO A 20 -5.63 7.27 2.93
C PRO A 20 -5.00 7.35 1.55
N MET A 21 -5.78 7.24 0.46
CA MET A 21 -5.27 7.30 -0.92
C MET A 21 -4.79 8.70 -1.29
N LEU A 22 -5.57 9.72 -0.95
CA LEU A 22 -5.20 11.11 -1.16
C LEU A 22 -4.01 11.50 -0.29
N LEU A 23 -3.97 11.05 0.96
CA LEU A 23 -2.88 11.35 1.89
C LEU A 23 -1.57 10.71 1.42
N MET A 24 -1.59 9.44 1.01
CA MET A 24 -0.42 8.76 0.45
C MET A 24 0.12 9.47 -0.79
N LEU A 25 -0.77 9.85 -1.73
CA LEU A 25 -0.41 10.63 -2.91
C LEU A 25 0.18 12.00 -2.56
N PHE A 26 -0.49 12.73 -1.66
CA PHE A 26 -0.04 14.06 -1.26
C PHE A 26 1.33 14.01 -0.60
N ILE A 27 1.53 13.09 0.35
CA ILE A 27 2.81 12.96 1.07
C ILE A 27 3.94 12.56 0.12
N GLN A 28 3.75 11.59 -0.79
CA GLN A 28 4.82 11.22 -1.71
C GLN A 28 5.19 12.37 -2.66
N MET A 29 4.21 13.17 -3.12
CA MET A 29 4.48 14.32 -3.99
C MET A 29 5.21 15.42 -3.22
N LEU A 30 4.75 15.73 -2.00
CA LEU A 30 5.36 16.72 -1.12
C LEU A 30 6.81 16.34 -0.81
N LEU A 31 7.06 15.09 -0.39
CA LEU A 31 8.39 14.61 -0.07
C LEU A 31 9.33 14.67 -1.28
N ASN A 32 8.85 14.27 -2.46
CA ASN A 32 9.64 14.36 -3.67
C ASN A 32 9.96 15.80 -4.05
N TYR A 33 8.99 16.71 -3.94
CA TYR A 33 9.20 18.12 -4.30
C TYR A 33 10.23 18.83 -3.40
N TYR A 34 10.22 18.57 -2.08
CA TYR A 34 11.10 19.26 -1.14
C TYR A 34 12.44 18.58 -0.89
N PHE A 35 12.51 17.25 -0.95
CA PHE A 35 13.68 16.49 -0.49
C PHE A 35 14.35 15.64 -1.57
N ALA A 36 13.76 15.47 -2.76
CA ALA A 36 14.38 14.67 -3.80
C ALA A 36 15.58 15.41 -4.43
N PRO A 37 16.72 14.72 -4.62
CA PRO A 37 17.82 15.27 -5.41
C PRO A 37 17.39 15.55 -6.85
N ALA A 38 17.95 16.60 -7.45
CA ALA A 38 17.74 16.91 -8.86
C ALA A 38 18.15 15.72 -9.75
N ASN A 39 17.32 15.38 -10.74
CA ASN A 39 17.47 14.22 -11.64
C ASN A 39 17.44 12.84 -10.96
N SER A 40 16.92 12.73 -9.73
CA SER A 40 16.70 11.44 -9.08
C SER A 40 15.47 10.72 -9.64
N ILE A 41 15.52 9.39 -9.66
CA ILE A 41 14.41 8.54 -10.09
C ILE A 41 13.33 8.58 -9.01
N PHE A 42 12.11 8.96 -9.38
CA PHE A 42 10.95 8.85 -8.50
C PHE A 42 10.52 7.39 -8.35
N ILE A 43 10.80 6.84 -7.18
CA ILE A 43 10.29 5.54 -6.75
C ILE A 43 9.18 5.79 -5.74
N SER A 44 7.97 5.32 -6.05
CA SER A 44 6.83 5.52 -5.16
C SER A 44 7.04 4.75 -3.85
N PRO A 45 7.12 5.44 -2.69
CA PRO A 45 7.38 4.81 -1.40
C PRO A 45 6.17 4.04 -0.86
N TYR A 46 5.04 4.08 -1.57
CA TYR A 46 3.77 3.52 -1.14
C TYR A 46 3.27 2.40 -2.06
N LEU A 47 3.97 2.12 -3.16
CA LEU A 47 3.50 1.17 -4.17
C LEU A 47 3.51 -0.28 -3.66
N LEU A 48 4.48 -0.66 -2.81
CA LEU A 48 4.44 -1.98 -2.17
C LEU A 48 3.27 -2.09 -1.19
N ALA A 49 3.03 -1.05 -0.39
CA ALA A 49 1.89 -1.03 0.53
C ALA A 49 0.58 -1.24 -0.23
N PHE A 50 0.42 -0.57 -1.37
CA PHE A 50 -0.70 -0.78 -2.29
C PHE A 50 -0.80 -2.24 -2.73
N PHE A 51 0.28 -2.86 -3.22
CA PHE A 51 0.24 -4.26 -3.65
C PHE A 51 -0.10 -5.23 -2.52
N ILE A 52 0.43 -5.01 -1.33
CA ILE A 52 0.15 -5.84 -0.15
C ILE A 52 -1.32 -5.69 0.27
N THR A 53 -1.88 -4.48 0.22
CA THR A 53 -3.31 -4.28 0.46
C THR A 53 -4.17 -5.05 -0.52
N ASN A 54 -3.80 -5.02 -1.80
CA ASN A 54 -4.48 -5.80 -2.83
C ASN A 54 -4.32 -7.31 -2.61
N LEU A 55 -3.13 -7.78 -2.25
CA LEU A 55 -2.86 -9.20 -1.99
C LEU A 55 -3.76 -9.74 -0.87
N ILE A 56 -3.82 -9.03 0.25
CA ILE A 56 -4.62 -9.43 1.41
C ILE A 56 -6.12 -9.31 1.08
N ALA A 57 -6.54 -8.25 0.40
CA ALA A 57 -7.93 -8.09 -0.03
C ALA A 57 -8.38 -9.20 -1.00
N LEU A 58 -7.53 -9.61 -1.96
CA LEU A 58 -7.80 -10.72 -2.86
C LEU A 58 -7.84 -12.06 -2.12
N PHE A 59 -6.95 -12.26 -1.15
CA PHE A 59 -7.00 -13.43 -0.27
C PHE A 59 -8.34 -13.52 0.44
N VAL A 60 -8.79 -12.42 1.04
CA VAL A 60 -10.11 -12.32 1.68
C VAL A 60 -11.23 -12.62 0.68
N LEU A 61 -11.23 -12.00 -0.51
CA LEU A 61 -12.23 -12.25 -1.56
C LEU A 61 -12.22 -13.68 -2.12
N SER A 62 -11.07 -14.36 -2.08
CA SER A 62 -10.94 -15.76 -2.52
C SER A 62 -11.57 -16.75 -1.53
N GLN A 63 -11.66 -16.37 -0.25
CA GLN A 63 -12.29 -17.19 0.77
C GLN A 63 -13.80 -17.19 0.56
N ARG A 64 -14.38 -18.36 0.28
CA ARG A 64 -15.83 -18.54 0.08
C ARG A 64 -16.69 -18.34 1.34
N GLN A 65 -16.09 -17.91 2.44
CA GLN A 65 -16.74 -17.72 3.74
C GLN A 65 -17.40 -16.34 3.86
N ILE A 66 -17.16 -15.42 2.92
CA ILE A 66 -17.72 -14.06 2.98
C ILE A 66 -19.13 -14.03 2.41
N CYS A 67 -20.05 -13.40 3.15
CA CYS A 67 -21.40 -13.15 2.67
C CYS A 67 -21.36 -12.25 1.41
N PRO A 68 -22.17 -12.53 0.37
CA PRO A 68 -22.13 -11.78 -0.89
C PRO A 68 -22.33 -10.27 -0.70
N GLY A 69 -23.13 -9.86 0.30
CA GLY A 69 -23.30 -8.44 0.66
C GLY A 69 -22.05 -7.77 1.23
N GLN A 70 -21.22 -8.49 1.99
CA GLN A 70 -19.94 -7.98 2.51
C GLN A 70 -18.89 -7.89 1.40
N ALA A 71 -18.82 -8.90 0.52
CA ALA A 71 -17.93 -8.89 -0.63
C ALA A 71 -18.22 -7.69 -1.57
N GLY A 72 -19.51 -7.39 -1.81
CA GLY A 72 -19.91 -6.22 -2.60
C GLY A 72 -19.48 -4.88 -1.98
N ARG A 73 -19.58 -4.73 -0.65
CA ARG A 73 -19.11 -3.52 0.06
C ARG A 73 -17.59 -3.39 0.01
N LEU A 74 -16.87 -4.49 0.16
CA LEU A 74 -15.40 -4.48 0.04
C LEU A 74 -14.98 -4.10 -1.39
N LEU A 75 -15.59 -4.69 -2.42
CA LEU A 75 -15.33 -4.31 -3.82
C LEU A 75 -15.66 -2.84 -4.09
N PHE A 76 -16.70 -2.28 -3.48
CA PHE A 76 -16.99 -0.86 -3.57
C PHE A 76 -15.86 0.00 -3.00
N VAL A 77 -15.36 -0.33 -1.82
CA VAL A 77 -14.24 0.38 -1.17
C VAL A 77 -12.94 0.24 -1.98
N LEU A 78 -12.64 -0.96 -2.50
CA LEU A 78 -11.43 -1.22 -3.28
C LEU A 78 -11.36 -0.43 -4.59
N LYS A 79 -12.49 0.00 -5.16
CA LYS A 79 -12.47 0.88 -6.35
C LYS A 79 -11.79 2.22 -6.08
N PHE A 80 -11.79 2.71 -4.84
CA PHE A 80 -11.12 3.97 -4.49
C PHE A 80 -9.59 3.87 -4.52
N LEU A 81 -9.03 2.66 -4.55
CA LEU A 81 -7.62 2.43 -4.88
C LEU A 81 -7.23 3.00 -6.26
N SER A 82 -8.20 3.19 -7.16
CA SER A 82 -8.02 3.87 -8.44
C SER A 82 -7.33 5.23 -8.31
N VAL A 83 -7.71 6.01 -7.30
CA VAL A 83 -7.16 7.36 -7.09
C VAL A 83 -5.66 7.29 -6.92
N PHE A 84 -5.17 6.39 -6.05
CA PHE A 84 -3.75 6.18 -5.86
C PHE A 84 -3.08 5.66 -7.14
N ALA A 85 -3.64 4.64 -7.80
CA ALA A 85 -3.02 4.04 -8.99
C ALA A 85 -2.87 5.04 -10.16
N PHE A 86 -3.93 5.81 -10.45
CA PHE A 86 -3.88 6.85 -11.49
C PHE A 86 -2.97 8.01 -11.11
N GLY A 87 -3.06 8.50 -9.87
CA GLY A 87 -2.20 9.58 -9.38
C GLY A 87 -0.73 9.18 -9.40
N ASN A 88 -0.41 7.95 -9.00
CA ASN A 88 0.95 7.44 -8.99
C ASN A 88 1.49 7.28 -10.41
N LEU A 89 0.72 6.72 -11.35
CA LEU A 89 1.16 6.63 -12.74
C LEU A 89 1.40 8.03 -13.34
N ALA A 90 0.45 8.94 -13.20
CA ALA A 90 0.56 10.30 -13.76
C ALA A 90 1.81 11.01 -13.24
N TYR A 91 2.08 10.88 -11.94
CA TYR A 91 3.27 11.47 -11.33
C TYR A 91 4.56 10.78 -11.78
N SER A 92 4.59 9.45 -11.85
CA SER A 92 5.74 8.70 -12.36
C SER A 92 6.05 8.99 -13.84
N LEU A 93 5.04 9.22 -14.67
CA LEU A 93 5.23 9.62 -16.07
C LEU A 93 5.79 11.04 -16.20
N ALA A 94 5.38 11.96 -15.32
CA ALA A 94 5.86 13.34 -15.33
C ALA A 94 7.34 13.45 -14.91
N PHE A 95 7.80 12.63 -13.96
CA PHE A 95 9.16 12.71 -13.41
C PHE A 95 10.14 11.69 -13.98
N THR A 96 9.68 10.51 -14.40
CA THR A 96 10.54 9.38 -14.80
C THR A 96 10.00 8.62 -16.02
N PRO A 97 9.92 9.26 -17.21
CA PRO A 97 9.28 8.66 -18.38
C PRO A 97 10.02 7.46 -18.98
N THR A 98 11.31 7.27 -18.67
CA THR A 98 12.19 6.28 -19.34
C THR A 98 12.43 4.99 -18.55
N HIS A 99 11.86 4.83 -17.35
CA HIS A 99 12.18 3.71 -16.45
C HIS A 99 11.15 2.57 -16.57
N ASN A 100 11.57 1.48 -17.21
CA ASN A 100 10.71 0.38 -17.64
C ASN A 100 10.13 -0.47 -16.47
N PRO A 101 10.92 -0.89 -15.45
CA PRO A 101 10.40 -1.61 -14.28
C PRO A 101 9.36 -0.83 -13.47
N MET A 102 9.58 0.47 -13.24
CA MET A 102 8.63 1.33 -12.50
C MET A 102 7.33 1.53 -13.28
N LEU A 103 7.42 1.73 -14.60
CA LEU A 103 6.25 1.84 -15.46
C LEU A 103 5.43 0.54 -15.45
N LEU A 104 6.07 -0.63 -15.52
CA LEU A 104 5.40 -1.93 -15.44
C LEU A 104 4.69 -2.14 -14.10
N ALA A 105 5.32 -1.76 -12.98
CA ALA A 105 4.67 -1.81 -11.66
C ALA A 105 3.45 -0.87 -11.60
N CYS A 106 3.54 0.34 -12.18
CA CYS A 106 2.41 1.25 -12.26
C CYS A 106 1.27 0.71 -13.15
N VAL A 107 1.59 0.10 -14.29
CA VAL A 107 0.61 -0.55 -15.16
C VAL A 107 -0.07 -1.72 -14.43
N ALA A 108 0.69 -2.55 -13.71
CA ALA A 108 0.13 -3.61 -12.88
C ALA A 108 -0.85 -3.05 -11.85
N SER A 109 -0.52 -1.93 -11.19
CA SER A 109 -1.42 -1.27 -10.23
C SER A 109 -2.75 -0.82 -10.86
N LEU A 110 -2.72 -0.30 -12.09
CA LEU A 110 -3.94 0.08 -12.82
C LEU A 110 -4.76 -1.13 -13.26
N MET A 111 -4.10 -2.20 -13.70
CA MET A 111 -4.79 -3.44 -14.05
C MET A 111 -5.59 -3.95 -12.86
N LEU A 112 -5.00 -3.99 -11.66
CA LEU A 112 -5.69 -4.43 -10.43
C LEU A 112 -6.98 -3.65 -10.18
N VAL A 113 -6.93 -2.32 -10.36
CA VAL A 113 -8.11 -1.46 -10.22
C VAL A 113 -9.17 -1.86 -11.24
N ILE A 114 -8.82 -1.98 -12.51
CA ILE A 114 -9.73 -2.38 -13.59
C ILE A 114 -10.41 -3.73 -13.26
N PHE A 115 -9.66 -4.71 -12.75
CA PHE A 115 -10.22 -6.00 -12.34
C PHE A 115 -11.28 -5.85 -11.23
N TYR A 116 -11.16 -4.91 -10.28
CA TYR A 116 -12.24 -4.66 -9.30
C TYR A 116 -13.53 -4.12 -9.90
N TRP A 117 -13.43 -3.34 -10.98
CA TRP A 117 -14.61 -2.93 -11.73
C TRP A 117 -15.28 -4.12 -12.42
N PHE A 118 -14.48 -5.03 -13.00
CA PHE A 118 -14.98 -6.28 -13.58
C PHE A 118 -15.58 -7.22 -12.53
N PHE A 119 -14.95 -7.39 -11.37
CA PHE A 119 -15.49 -8.19 -10.26
C PHE A 119 -16.85 -7.68 -9.81
N SER A 120 -17.02 -6.36 -9.75
CA SER A 120 -18.28 -5.73 -9.36
C SER A 120 -19.41 -5.89 -10.39
N ALA A 121 -19.09 -6.19 -11.66
CA ALA A 121 -20.07 -6.41 -12.71
C ALA A 121 -20.67 -7.83 -12.67
N HIS A 122 -20.01 -8.78 -12.01
CA HIS A 122 -20.46 -10.16 -11.90
C HIS A 122 -21.05 -10.44 -10.52
N ALA A 123 -22.14 -11.22 -10.46
CA ALA A 123 -22.82 -11.55 -9.21
C ALA A 123 -21.96 -12.39 -8.24
N LYS A 124 -20.96 -13.11 -8.77
CA LYS A 124 -19.95 -13.83 -7.99
C LYS A 124 -18.58 -13.62 -8.63
N PRO A 125 -17.53 -13.35 -7.84
CA PRO A 125 -16.19 -13.22 -8.39
C PRO A 125 -15.72 -14.60 -8.89
N ASN A 126 -15.37 -14.67 -10.18
CA ASN A 126 -14.91 -15.90 -10.81
C ASN A 126 -13.53 -16.27 -10.24
N ALA A 127 -13.35 -17.52 -9.81
CA ALA A 127 -12.09 -18.02 -9.26
C ALA A 127 -10.93 -17.81 -10.24
N MET A 128 -11.15 -18.02 -11.55
CA MET A 128 -10.14 -17.79 -12.59
C MET A 128 -9.67 -16.33 -12.62
N LEU A 129 -10.60 -15.38 -12.46
CA LEU A 129 -10.32 -13.95 -12.47
C LEU A 129 -9.57 -13.52 -11.20
N ILE A 130 -9.88 -14.13 -10.06
CA ILE A 130 -9.12 -13.93 -8.81
C ILE A 130 -7.68 -14.43 -8.98
N TYR A 131 -7.47 -15.64 -9.53
CA TYR A 131 -6.12 -16.18 -9.75
C TYR A 131 -5.29 -15.34 -10.74
N SER A 132 -5.90 -14.83 -11.81
CA SER A 132 -5.18 -13.92 -12.72
C SER A 132 -4.80 -12.61 -12.01
N THR A 133 -5.68 -12.10 -11.15
CA THR A 133 -5.40 -10.89 -10.37
C THR A 133 -4.27 -11.12 -9.35
N PHE A 134 -4.21 -12.30 -8.72
CA PHE A 134 -3.05 -12.69 -7.90
C PHE A 134 -1.73 -12.68 -8.70
N GLY A 135 -1.76 -13.20 -9.93
CA GLY A 135 -0.60 -13.17 -10.84
C GLY A 135 -0.14 -11.74 -11.12
N ILE A 136 -1.07 -10.81 -11.37
CA ILE A 136 -0.76 -9.39 -11.60
C ILE A 136 -0.15 -8.74 -10.35
N VAL A 137 -0.69 -9.02 -9.15
CA VAL A 137 -0.09 -8.53 -7.89
C VAL A 137 1.34 -9.06 -7.76
N ALA A 138 1.56 -10.36 -7.98
CA ALA A 138 2.88 -10.96 -7.87
C ALA A 138 3.88 -10.33 -8.85
N ILE A 139 3.48 -10.13 -10.11
CA ILE A 139 4.30 -9.44 -11.11
C ILE A 139 4.60 -8.01 -10.65
N GLY A 140 3.61 -7.26 -10.17
CA GLY A 140 3.78 -5.89 -9.68
C GLY A 140 4.77 -5.80 -8.51
N VAL A 141 4.67 -6.72 -7.55
CA VAL A 141 5.61 -6.81 -6.40
C VAL A 141 7.02 -7.14 -6.88
N ILE A 142 7.18 -8.15 -7.75
CA ILE A 142 8.49 -8.53 -8.28
C ILE A 142 9.12 -7.35 -9.04
N GLN A 143 8.37 -6.69 -9.92
CA GLN A 143 8.86 -5.54 -10.68
C GLN A 143 9.23 -4.37 -9.77
N TYR A 144 8.44 -4.08 -8.74
CA TYR A 144 8.78 -3.06 -7.76
C TYR A 144 10.06 -3.40 -6.99
N LEU A 145 10.24 -4.65 -6.57
CA LEU A 145 11.45 -5.08 -5.88
C LEU A 145 12.68 -5.10 -6.81
N MET A 146 12.49 -5.38 -8.09
CA MET A 146 13.54 -5.37 -9.11
C MET A 146 14.13 -3.97 -9.35
N ILE A 147 13.38 -2.89 -9.13
CA ILE A 147 13.89 -1.51 -9.21
C ILE A 147 15.14 -1.34 -8.34
N TYR A 148 15.13 -1.91 -7.13
CA TYR A 148 16.25 -1.83 -6.19
C TYR A 148 17.49 -2.61 -6.63
N TRP A 149 17.37 -3.52 -7.60
CA TRP A 149 18.47 -4.32 -8.12
C TRP A 149 19.04 -3.79 -9.44
N PHE A 150 18.19 -3.28 -10.33
CA PHE A 150 18.60 -2.87 -11.68
C PHE A 150 18.88 -1.37 -11.82
N GLU A 151 18.14 -0.50 -11.11
CA GLU A 151 18.20 0.96 -11.36
C GLU A 151 19.13 1.72 -10.41
N LEU A 152 19.48 1.15 -9.27
CA LEU A 152 20.41 1.74 -8.30
C LEU A 152 21.61 0.83 -8.05
N PRO A 153 22.68 0.86 -8.85
CA PRO A 153 23.86 0.03 -8.62
C PRO A 153 24.67 0.59 -7.45
N SER A 154 24.37 0.17 -6.23
CA SER A 154 25.08 0.59 -5.01
C SER A 154 24.93 -0.49 -3.94
N LEU A 155 26.04 -0.98 -3.37
CA LEU A 155 26.13 -2.07 -2.39
C LEU A 155 25.11 -2.03 -1.22
N PHE A 156 24.48 -0.89 -0.95
CA PHE A 156 23.48 -0.66 0.10
C PHE A 156 22.01 -0.71 -0.42
N HIS A 157 21.73 -1.59 -1.39
CA HIS A 157 20.50 -1.75 -2.17
C HIS A 157 19.17 -1.83 -1.37
N GLY A 158 19.14 -2.49 -0.21
CA GLY A 158 17.91 -2.63 0.60
C GLY A 158 17.71 -1.50 1.61
N ILE A 159 18.79 -0.87 2.05
CA ILE A 159 18.82 0.02 3.23
C ILE A 159 18.07 1.33 3.00
N ARG A 160 17.97 1.79 1.75
CA ARG A 160 17.24 3.00 1.37
C ARG A 160 15.71 2.82 1.38
N ALA A 161 15.24 1.59 1.17
CA ALA A 161 13.82 1.30 1.12
C ALA A 161 13.37 0.55 2.36
N ASN A 162 12.57 1.21 3.20
CA ASN A 162 11.97 0.54 4.34
C ASN A 162 10.77 -0.32 3.90
N ASN A 163 11.05 -1.47 3.27
CA ASN A 163 10.03 -2.39 2.78
C ASN A 163 9.12 -2.90 3.90
N PHE A 164 9.64 -3.05 5.12
CA PHE A 164 8.85 -3.43 6.29
C PHE A 164 7.82 -2.36 6.69
N ALA A 165 8.16 -1.07 6.57
CA ALA A 165 7.19 0.00 6.81
C ALA A 165 6.07 -0.03 5.77
N GLN A 166 6.40 -0.31 4.51
CA GLN A 166 5.41 -0.43 3.45
C GLN A 166 4.52 -1.67 3.62
N LEU A 167 5.09 -2.79 4.05
CA LEU A 167 4.34 -4.00 4.42
C LEU A 167 3.36 -3.70 5.57
N LEU A 168 3.84 -3.06 6.64
CA LEU A 168 3.03 -2.67 7.78
C LEU A 168 1.87 -1.76 7.34
N LEU A 169 2.16 -0.71 6.57
CA LEU A 169 1.14 0.19 6.05
C LEU A 169 0.11 -0.56 5.19
N GLY A 170 0.54 -1.49 4.33
CA GLY A 170 -0.36 -2.28 3.50
C GLY A 170 -1.29 -3.19 4.30
N ILE A 171 -0.78 -3.78 5.39
CA ILE A 171 -1.56 -4.60 6.34
C ILE A 171 -2.60 -3.72 7.06
N LEU A 172 -2.18 -2.58 7.62
CA LEU A 172 -3.06 -1.66 8.34
C LEU A 172 -4.15 -1.08 7.42
N LEU A 173 -3.78 -0.71 6.20
CA LEU A 173 -4.72 -0.21 5.19
C LEU A 173 -5.75 -1.28 4.81
N THR A 174 -5.35 -2.55 4.76
CA THR A 174 -6.31 -3.64 4.56
C THR A 174 -7.28 -3.75 5.74
N GLY A 175 -6.76 -3.67 6.97
CA GLY A 175 -7.58 -3.66 8.17
C GLY A 175 -8.62 -2.53 8.16
N TRP A 176 -8.18 -1.32 7.76
CA TRP A 176 -9.04 -0.15 7.58
C TRP A 176 -10.18 -0.41 6.58
N TYR A 177 -9.86 -0.94 5.40
CA TYR A 177 -10.88 -1.24 4.39
C TYR A 177 -11.82 -2.39 4.76
N LEU A 178 -11.32 -3.40 5.48
CA LEU A 178 -12.17 -4.47 5.99
C LEU A 178 -13.14 -3.96 7.05
N MET A 179 -12.68 -3.05 7.92
CA MET A 179 -13.54 -2.39 8.91
C MET A 179 -14.63 -1.55 8.24
N LEU A 180 -14.27 -0.78 7.20
CA LEU A 180 -15.23 -0.01 6.39
C LEU A 180 -16.28 -0.90 5.70
N SER A 181 -15.89 -2.10 5.26
CA SER A 181 -16.83 -3.06 4.65
C SER A 181 -17.76 -3.76 5.66
N ARG A 182 -17.59 -3.54 6.97
CA ARG A 182 -18.27 -4.25 8.08
C ARG A 182 -18.09 -5.77 7.96
N SER A 183 -16.85 -6.21 7.74
CA SER A 183 -16.51 -7.62 7.66
C SER A 183 -16.49 -8.25 9.06
N ASN A 184 -17.16 -9.39 9.25
CA ASN A 184 -17.28 -10.07 10.55
C ASN A 184 -16.20 -11.16 10.75
N LEU A 185 -15.05 -11.03 10.08
CA LEU A 185 -14.00 -12.04 10.10
C LEU A 185 -13.10 -11.86 11.34
N ASP A 186 -13.65 -12.08 12.53
CA ASP A 186 -12.94 -11.80 13.80
C ASP A 186 -11.61 -12.57 13.93
N ILE A 187 -11.58 -13.83 13.50
CA ILE A 187 -10.36 -14.66 13.52
C ILE A 187 -9.32 -14.10 12.54
N PHE A 188 -9.75 -13.65 11.36
CA PHE A 188 -8.86 -13.06 10.37
C PHE A 188 -8.29 -11.72 10.86
N PHE A 189 -9.11 -10.88 11.48
CA PHE A 189 -8.64 -9.62 12.07
C PHE A 189 -7.58 -9.85 13.15
N LYS A 190 -7.78 -10.85 14.04
CA LYS A 190 -6.77 -11.22 15.03
C LYS A 190 -5.45 -11.64 14.37
N CYS A 191 -5.51 -12.45 13.32
CA CYS A 191 -4.34 -12.86 12.54
C CYS A 191 -3.66 -11.66 11.88
N LEU A 192 -4.45 -10.74 11.30
CA LEU A 192 -3.94 -9.53 10.64
C LEU A 192 -3.20 -8.61 11.62
N ILE A 193 -3.75 -8.43 12.83
CA ILE A 193 -3.11 -7.66 13.90
C ILE A 193 -1.81 -8.34 14.36
N GLN A 194 -1.82 -9.66 14.55
CA GLN A 194 -0.60 -10.39 14.92
C GLN A 194 0.47 -10.27 13.83
N LEU A 195 0.09 -10.36 12.55
CA LEU A 195 1.00 -10.15 11.43
C LEU A 195 1.54 -8.70 11.44
N ALA A 196 0.70 -7.70 11.68
CA ALA A 196 1.12 -6.30 11.79
C ALA A 196 2.16 -6.11 12.92
N LEU A 197 1.95 -6.72 14.08
CA LEU A 197 2.90 -6.66 15.20
C LEU A 197 4.24 -7.32 14.85
N ILE A 198 4.24 -8.48 14.19
CA ILE A 198 5.47 -9.14 13.73
C ILE A 198 6.22 -8.23 12.75
N VAL A 199 5.51 -7.67 11.76
CA VAL A 199 6.13 -6.77 10.76
C VAL A 199 6.62 -5.47 11.41
N LEU A 200 5.94 -4.97 12.44
CA LEU A 200 6.39 -3.81 13.22
C LEU A 200 7.70 -4.10 13.95
N VAL A 201 7.83 -5.26 14.61
CA VAL A 201 9.08 -5.67 15.24
C VAL A 201 10.21 -5.78 14.20
N LEU A 202 9.94 -6.40 13.05
CA LEU A 202 10.90 -6.47 11.95
C LEU A 202 11.28 -5.08 11.41
N ASN A 203 10.33 -4.16 11.33
CA ASN A 203 10.57 -2.77 10.96
C ASN A 203 11.55 -2.10 11.93
N TYR A 204 11.35 -2.28 13.24
CA TYR A 204 12.25 -1.73 14.24
C TYR A 204 13.66 -2.30 14.14
N VAL A 205 13.79 -3.63 14.04
CA VAL A 205 15.08 -4.30 13.85
C VAL A 205 15.78 -3.76 12.59
N TRP A 206 15.03 -3.59 11.50
CA TRP A 206 15.54 -3.04 10.26
C TRP A 206 16.05 -1.60 10.43
N VAL A 207 15.26 -0.72 11.07
CA VAL A 207 15.65 0.68 11.24
C VAL A 207 16.88 0.79 12.14
N ILE A 208 16.98 0.02 13.22
CA ILE A 208 18.18 -0.03 14.08
C ILE A 208 19.41 -0.44 13.25
N PHE A 209 19.26 -1.47 12.42
CA PHE A 209 20.33 -1.93 11.52
C PHE A 209 20.75 -0.84 10.53
N VAL A 210 19.80 -0.14 9.91
CA VAL A 210 20.08 0.97 8.97
C VAL A 210 20.80 2.12 9.68
N LEU A 211 20.35 2.52 10.87
CA LEU A 211 21.01 3.58 11.64
C LEU A 211 22.43 3.19 12.03
N TYR A 212 22.62 1.96 12.48
CA TYR A 212 23.95 1.46 12.83
C TYR A 212 24.89 1.55 11.63
N GLN A 213 24.45 1.14 10.44
CA GLN A 213 25.26 1.27 9.23
C GLN A 213 25.52 2.72 8.84
N GLN A 214 24.52 3.60 8.87
CA GLN A 214 24.69 5.02 8.55
C GLN A 214 25.67 5.71 9.51
N TRP A 215 25.62 5.37 10.80
CA TRP A 215 26.53 5.90 11.81
C TRP A 215 27.98 5.50 11.55
N GLN A 216 28.23 4.27 11.11
CA GLN A 216 29.57 3.80 10.74
C GLN A 216 30.13 4.52 9.51
N ILE A 217 29.28 4.87 8.54
CA ILE A 217 29.69 5.48 7.26
C ILE A 217 29.85 7.00 7.40
N MET A 218 29.02 7.66 8.22
CA MET A 218 29.01 9.11 8.41
C MET A 218 28.75 9.46 9.88
N PRO A 219 29.81 9.51 10.72
CA PRO A 219 29.68 9.69 12.17
C PRO A 219 29.19 11.10 12.60
N THR A 220 29.11 12.05 11.67
CA THR A 220 28.68 13.44 11.93
C THR A 220 27.20 13.70 11.63
N ILE A 221 26.42 12.66 11.27
CA ILE A 221 24.99 12.84 10.97
C ILE A 221 24.21 13.19 12.25
N SER A 222 23.30 14.17 12.11
CA SER A 222 22.32 14.48 13.15
C SER A 222 21.38 13.30 13.41
N LEU A 223 21.43 12.72 14.62
CA LEU A 223 20.57 11.62 15.06
C LEU A 223 19.11 12.05 15.30
N LEU A 224 18.84 13.35 15.37
CA LEU A 224 17.53 13.92 15.75
C LEU A 224 16.37 13.49 14.83
N PRO A 225 16.47 13.55 13.48
CA PRO A 225 15.36 13.17 12.60
C PRO A 225 15.00 11.68 12.73
N TYR A 226 16.01 10.85 13.00
CA TYR A 226 15.82 9.42 13.19
C TYR A 226 15.14 9.11 14.52
N LEU A 227 15.51 9.82 15.58
CA LEU A 227 14.88 9.67 16.89
C LEU A 227 13.41 10.10 16.86
N ILE A 228 13.09 11.16 16.11
CA ILE A 228 11.70 11.58 15.83
C ILE A 228 10.94 10.50 15.06
N TYR A 229 11.55 9.89 14.03
CA TYR A 229 10.96 8.77 13.31
C TYR A 229 10.63 7.60 14.26
N PHE A 230 11.56 7.19 15.12
CA PHE A 230 11.34 6.13 16.12
C PHE A 230 10.19 6.43 17.08
N LEU A 231 10.15 7.66 17.62
CA LEU A 231 9.09 8.07 18.55
C LEU A 231 7.71 8.14 17.86
N SER A 232 7.66 8.58 16.60
CA SER A 232 6.40 8.65 15.84
C SER A 232 5.77 7.27 15.63
N GLN A 233 6.57 6.22 15.43
CA GLN A 233 6.09 4.86 15.26
C GLN A 233 5.56 4.25 16.57
N PHE A 234 6.11 4.67 17.72
CA PHE A 234 5.70 4.16 19.04
C PHE A 234 4.34 4.73 19.51
N ASN A 235 4.08 6.00 19.17
CA ASN A 235 2.81 6.67 19.51
C ASN A 235 1.59 6.07 18.80
N PHE A 236 1.77 5.41 17.64
CA PHE A 236 0.69 4.70 16.96
C PHE A 236 0.32 3.35 17.59
N CYS A 237 1.16 2.80 18.47
CA CYS A 237 0.94 1.48 19.07
C CYS A 237 0.39 1.56 20.51
N THR A 238 0.27 2.75 21.08
CA THR A 238 -0.17 3.01 22.47
C THR A 238 -1.50 3.77 22.58
N ALA A 239 -2.16 4.04 21.45
CA ALA A 239 -3.52 4.59 21.37
C ALA A 239 -4.49 3.50 20.86
#